data_AF-A0A529SPG4-F1
#
_entry.id   AF-A0A529SPG4-F1
#
_cell.length_a   1.000
_cell.length_b   1.000
_cell.length_c   1.000
_cell.angle_alpha   90.00
_cell.angle_beta   90.00
_cell.angle_gamma   90.00
#
_symmetry.space_group_name_H-M   'P 1'
#
loop_
_entity.id
_entity.type
_entity.pdbx_description
1 polymer ?
#
loop_
_entity_poly.entity_id
_entity_poly.type
_entity_poly.pdbx_seq_one_letter_code
_entity_poly.pdbx_strand_id
1 'polypeptide(L)'
;MPLRYILPFLLLVASPASAADRTIYLTFDDGPLNGTANILDVLQAEQVPATLFMVGMHAEANATNRALLQRAKSMPLVTIGNHSYSHAYNHYRHFYGDTEGVVADMLK
;
A
#
# COMPACT_ATOMS: atom_id res chain seq x y z
N MET A 1 60.36 -4.00 24.95
CA MET A 1 59.73 -4.32 23.65
C MET A 1 58.22 -4.38 23.85
N PRO A 2 57.41 -3.49 23.27
CA PRO A 2 55.96 -3.59 23.46
C PRO A 2 55.36 -4.54 22.41
N LEU A 3 54.72 -5.59 22.90
CA LEU A 3 53.97 -6.57 22.12
C LEU A 3 52.66 -5.92 21.65
N ARG A 4 52.54 -5.63 20.36
CA ARG A 4 51.31 -5.12 19.73
C ARG A 4 50.35 -6.29 19.49
N TYR A 5 49.23 -6.32 20.21
CA TYR A 5 48.09 -7.19 19.87
C TYR A 5 47.36 -6.59 18.67
N ILE A 6 47.47 -7.26 17.52
CA ILE A 6 46.65 -6.96 16.33
C ILE A 6 45.35 -7.75 16.51
N LEU A 7 44.27 -7.03 16.80
CA LEU A 7 42.92 -7.57 16.77
C LEU A 7 42.59 -7.92 15.30
N PRO A 8 42.30 -9.17 14.93
CA PRO A 8 41.95 -9.47 13.56
C PRO A 8 40.55 -8.91 13.32
N PHE A 9 40.48 -7.87 12.50
CA PHE A 9 39.24 -7.35 11.96
C PHE A 9 38.62 -8.45 11.11
N LEU A 10 37.60 -9.12 11.65
CA LEU A 10 36.83 -10.12 10.92
C LEU A 10 36.08 -9.40 9.80
N LEU A 11 36.65 -9.40 8.59
CA LEU A 11 35.98 -8.94 7.39
C LEU A 11 34.87 -9.96 7.10
N LEU A 12 33.67 -9.69 7.60
CA LEU A 12 32.47 -10.41 7.18
C LEU A 12 32.24 -10.04 5.71
N VAL A 13 32.77 -10.84 4.79
CA VAL A 13 32.42 -10.74 3.37
C VAL A 13 30.96 -11.19 3.26
N ALA A 14 30.05 -10.23 3.38
CA ALA A 14 28.66 -10.45 3.03
C ALA A 14 28.62 -10.83 1.55
N SER A 15 28.24 -12.08 1.27
CA SER A 15 27.96 -12.50 -0.09
C SER A 15 26.85 -11.59 -0.66
N PRO A 16 26.92 -11.14 -1.92
CA PRO A 16 25.82 -10.41 -2.50
C PRO A 16 24.59 -11.34 -2.46
N ALA A 17 23.53 -10.90 -1.79
CA ALA A 17 22.25 -11.58 -1.89
C ALA A 17 21.90 -11.67 -3.38
N SER A 18 21.75 -12.90 -3.89
CA SER A 18 21.25 -13.13 -5.24
C SER A 18 19.96 -12.34 -5.39
N ALA A 19 19.88 -11.50 -6.43
CA ALA A 19 18.72 -10.69 -6.72
C ALA A 19 17.45 -11.55 -6.70
N ALA A 20 16.38 -11.03 -6.12
CA ALA A 20 15.08 -11.68 -6.16
C ALA A 20 14.65 -11.80 -7.63
N ASP A 21 14.69 -13.01 -8.21
CA ASP A 21 14.39 -13.24 -9.64
C ASP A 21 12.93 -12.91 -10.04
N ARG A 22 12.07 -12.58 -9.06
CA ARG A 22 10.66 -12.25 -9.27
C ARG A 22 10.21 -11.15 -8.31
N THR A 23 9.56 -10.14 -8.85
CA THR A 23 8.92 -9.07 -8.08
C THR A 23 7.43 -9.31 -7.98
N ILE A 24 6.86 -9.22 -6.77
CA ILE A 24 5.42 -9.29 -6.53
C ILE A 24 4.94 -7.89 -6.16
N TYR A 25 3.82 -7.46 -6.75
CA TYR A 25 3.15 -6.21 -6.41
C TYR A 25 1.84 -6.54 -5.69
N LEU A 26 1.74 -6.18 -4.42
CA LEU A 26 0.52 -6.35 -3.65
C LEU A 26 -0.39 -5.15 -3.88
N THR A 27 -1.62 -5.43 -4.32
CA THR A 27 -2.68 -4.43 -4.46
C THR A 27 -3.91 -4.86 -3.69
N PHE A 28 -4.60 -3.89 -3.08
CA PHE A 28 -5.85 -4.10 -2.37
C PHE A 28 -6.86 -3.07 -2.83
N ASP A 29 -8.05 -3.53 -3.21
CA ASP A 29 -9.12 -2.69 -3.75
C ASP A 29 -10.18 -2.38 -2.68
N ASP A 30 -11.15 -1.55 -3.03
CA ASP A 30 -12.35 -1.21 -2.24
C ASP A 30 -12.14 -0.49 -0.90
N GLY A 31 -10.91 -0.30 -0.40
CA GLY A 31 -10.68 0.36 0.88
C GLY A 31 -11.12 1.85 0.92
N PRO A 32 -11.16 2.51 2.09
CA PRO A 32 -11.03 1.94 3.43
C PRO A 32 -12.29 1.18 3.88
N LEU A 33 -12.11 -0.04 4.38
CA LEU A 33 -13.16 -0.88 4.97
C LEU A 33 -12.64 -1.52 6.27
N ASN A 34 -13.46 -2.37 6.93
CA ASN A 34 -13.11 -3.01 8.21
C ASN A 34 -11.76 -3.76 8.18
N GLY A 35 -11.36 -4.31 7.02
CA GLY A 35 -10.09 -5.03 6.85
C GLY A 35 -8.85 -4.13 6.68
N THR A 36 -9.03 -2.84 6.37
CA THR A 36 -7.91 -1.95 6.03
C THR A 36 -6.93 -1.77 7.19
N ALA A 37 -7.42 -1.70 8.44
CA ALA A 37 -6.55 -1.58 9.61
C ALA A 37 -5.54 -2.74 9.70
N ASN A 38 -6.02 -3.97 9.52
CA ASN A 38 -5.20 -5.18 9.58
C ASN A 38 -4.16 -5.21 8.44
N ILE A 39 -4.53 -4.78 7.23
CA ILE A 39 -3.59 -4.66 6.12
C ILE A 39 -2.46 -3.70 6.51
N LEU A 40 -2.78 -2.50 7.00
CA LEU A 40 -1.78 -1.52 7.40
C LEU A 40 -0.88 -2.03 8.55
N ASP A 41 -1.44 -2.78 9.50
CA ASP A 41 -0.66 -3.40 10.59
C ASP A 41 0.34 -4.42 10.05
N VAL A 42 -0.09 -5.31 9.14
CA VAL A 42 0.78 -6.33 8.54
C VAL A 42 1.86 -5.71 7.65
N LEU A 43 1.52 -4.74 6.80
CA LEU A 43 2.52 -4.06 5.97
C LEU A 43 3.60 -3.39 6.83
N GLN A 44 3.20 -2.75 7.93
CA GLN A 44 4.14 -2.15 8.88
C GLN A 44 4.99 -3.21 9.62
N ALA A 45 4.40 -4.34 10.02
CA ALA A 45 5.13 -5.38 10.73
C ALA A 45 6.15 -6.09 9.82
N GLU A 46 5.75 -6.41 8.60
CA GLU A 46 6.56 -7.17 7.65
C GLU A 46 7.48 -6.29 6.80
N GLN A 47 7.34 -4.96 6.89
CA GLN A 47 8.08 -3.98 6.07
C GLN A 47 7.90 -4.23 4.55
N VAL A 48 6.68 -4.60 4.14
CA VAL A 48 6.35 -4.89 2.74
C VAL A 48 5.55 -3.74 2.12
N PRO A 49 5.91 -3.24 0.93
CA PRO A 49 5.15 -2.20 0.26
C PRO A 49 3.89 -2.75 -0.45
N ALA A 50 2.83 -1.94 -0.52
CA ALA A 50 1.62 -2.25 -1.27
C ALA A 50 0.93 -1.01 -1.85
N THR A 51 0.06 -1.22 -2.83
CA THR A 51 -0.86 -0.19 -3.35
C THR A 51 -2.27 -0.46 -2.86
N LEU A 52 -2.93 0.54 -2.28
CA LEU A 52 -4.32 0.45 -1.86
C LEU A 52 -5.15 1.33 -2.79
N PHE A 53 -5.95 0.72 -3.66
CA PHE A 53 -6.94 1.39 -4.51
C PHE A 53 -8.19 1.63 -3.67
N MET A 54 -8.42 2.90 -3.31
CA MET A 54 -9.49 3.27 -2.38
C MET A 54 -10.66 3.95 -3.08
N VAL A 55 -11.86 3.66 -2.60
CA VAL A 55 -13.13 4.23 -3.05
C VAL A 55 -13.39 5.53 -2.29
N GLY A 56 -13.67 6.62 -3.01
CA GLY A 56 -13.88 7.94 -2.42
C GLY A 56 -14.99 7.98 -1.37
N MET A 57 -16.15 7.39 -1.68
CA MET A 57 -17.26 7.26 -0.76
C MET A 57 -16.90 6.49 0.52
N HIS A 58 -16.11 5.43 0.41
CA HIS A 58 -15.66 4.70 1.59
C HIS A 58 -14.71 5.55 2.43
N ALA A 59 -13.81 6.31 1.80
CA ALA A 59 -12.89 7.20 2.51
C ALA A 59 -13.64 8.30 3.30
N GLU A 60 -14.79 8.75 2.80
CA GLU A 60 -15.59 9.82 3.42
C GLU A 60 -16.66 9.31 4.39
N ALA A 61 -17.00 8.02 4.34
CA ALA A 61 -18.16 7.43 4.99
C ALA A 61 -18.31 7.76 6.49
N ASN A 62 -17.21 7.76 7.24
CA ASN A 62 -17.22 8.07 8.67
C ASN A 62 -15.81 8.47 9.17
N ALA A 63 -15.72 8.87 10.44
CA ALA A 63 -14.46 9.32 11.04
C ALA A 63 -13.37 8.23 11.07
N THR A 64 -13.74 6.97 11.32
CA THR A 64 -12.81 5.83 11.31
C THR A 64 -12.22 5.61 9.93
N ASN A 65 -13.04 5.62 8.88
CA ASN A 65 -12.56 5.46 7.50
C ASN A 65 -11.63 6.60 7.08
N ARG A 66 -11.97 7.85 7.43
CA ARG A 66 -11.08 9.01 7.21
C ARG A 66 -9.75 8.83 7.92
N ALA A 67 -9.76 8.37 9.18
CA ALA A 67 -8.54 8.12 9.94
C ALA A 67 -7.69 7.00 9.31
N LEU A 68 -8.31 5.94 8.79
CA LEU A 68 -7.60 4.88 8.08
C LEU A 68 -6.95 5.38 6.78
N LEU A 69 -7.63 6.21 6.00
CA LEU A 69 -7.03 6.85 4.82
C LEU A 69 -5.82 7.71 5.21
N GLN A 70 -5.93 8.53 6.27
CA GLN A 70 -4.82 9.38 6.71
C GLN A 70 -3.63 8.55 7.21
N ARG A 71 -3.90 7.49 7.97
CA ARG A 71 -2.87 6.53 8.39
C ARG A 71 -2.16 5.92 7.18
N ALA A 72 -2.92 5.43 6.21
CA ALA A 72 -2.37 4.85 4.98
C ALA A 72 -1.51 5.88 4.21
N LYS A 73 -1.97 7.12 4.04
CA LYS A 73 -1.20 8.21 3.41
C LYS A 73 0.11 8.55 4.14
N SER A 74 0.16 8.40 5.46
CA SER A 74 1.37 8.67 6.25
C SER A 74 2.40 7.54 6.22
N MET A 75 2.04 6.34 5.74
CA MET A 75 2.94 5.19 5.72
C MET A 75 3.80 5.21 4.45
N PRO A 76 5.14 5.21 4.56
CA PRO A 76 6.03 5.21 3.38
C PRO A 76 5.94 3.91 2.56
N LEU A 77 5.36 2.85 3.13
CA LEU A 77 5.15 1.55 2.48
C LEU A 77 3.87 1.50 1.63
N VAL A 78 3.03 2.53 1.69
CA VAL A 78 1.70 2.51 1.06
C VAL A 78 1.62 3.54 -0.05
N THR A 79 1.27 3.06 -1.24
CA THR A 79 0.81 3.92 -2.34
C THR A 79 -0.72 3.93 -2.34
N ILE A 80 -1.34 5.11 -2.43
CA ILE A 80 -2.80 5.24 -2.56
C ILE A 80 -3.16 5.40 -4.03
N GLY A 81 -4.05 4.52 -4.52
CA GLY A 81 -4.66 4.61 -5.84
C GLY A 81 -6.13 5.01 -5.75
N ASN A 82 -6.65 5.60 -6.83
CA ASN A 82 -8.06 5.94 -6.97
C ASN A 82 -8.84 4.71 -7.50
N HIS A 83 -9.87 4.29 -6.80
CA HIS A 83 -10.77 3.19 -7.19
C HIS A 83 -12.18 3.68 -7.53
N SER A 84 -12.28 4.84 -8.18
CA SER A 84 -13.49 5.63 -8.38
C SER A 84 -14.07 6.21 -7.08
N TYR A 85 -15.00 7.16 -7.22
CA TYR A 85 -15.65 7.75 -6.06
C TYR A 85 -16.76 6.86 -5.53
N SER A 86 -17.64 6.37 -6.40
CA SER A 86 -18.84 5.63 -6.00
C SER A 86 -18.72 4.12 -6.13
N HIS A 87 -17.68 3.63 -6.78
CA HIS A 87 -17.52 2.22 -7.12
C HIS A 87 -18.77 1.64 -7.80
N ALA A 88 -19.26 2.39 -8.79
CA ALA A 88 -20.47 2.13 -9.56
C ALA A 88 -21.77 2.00 -8.75
N TYR A 89 -21.79 2.26 -7.44
CA TYR A 89 -22.89 1.88 -6.54
C TYR A 89 -23.34 0.42 -6.76
N ASN A 90 -22.40 -0.48 -7.08
CA ASN A 90 -22.67 -1.88 -7.45
C ASN A 90 -23.50 -2.08 -8.75
N HIS A 91 -23.60 -1.07 -9.62
CA HIS A 91 -24.27 -1.12 -10.92
C HIS A 91 -23.28 -1.14 -12.09
N TYR A 92 -22.30 -2.03 -12.04
CA TYR A 92 -21.14 -2.06 -12.95
C TYR A 92 -21.50 -2.13 -14.44
N ARG A 93 -22.53 -2.89 -14.82
CA ARG A 93 -22.95 -2.98 -16.23
C ARG A 93 -23.37 -1.62 -16.79
N HIS A 94 -24.12 -0.85 -16.01
CA HIS A 94 -24.52 0.50 -16.40
C HIS A 94 -23.30 1.44 -16.37
N PHE A 95 -22.54 1.39 -15.29
CA PHE A 95 -21.36 2.23 -15.08
C PHE A 95 -20.36 2.11 -16.23
N TYR A 96 -19.93 0.90 -16.58
CA TYR A 96 -19.00 0.69 -17.69
C TYR A 96 -19.62 0.86 -19.09
N GLY A 97 -20.94 1.04 -19.18
CA GLY A 97 -21.63 1.40 -20.42
C GLY A 97 -21.60 2.90 -20.72
N ASP A 98 -21.24 3.74 -19.74
CA ASP A 98 -21.18 5.19 -19.84
C ASP A 98 -19.77 5.70 -19.52
N THR A 99 -18.93 5.82 -20.56
CA THR A 99 -17.53 6.21 -20.39
C THR A 99 -17.37 7.60 -19.79
N GLU A 100 -18.23 8.56 -20.15
CA GLU A 100 -18.18 9.91 -19.58
C GLU A 100 -18.56 9.88 -18.09
N GLY A 101 -19.57 9.09 -17.73
CA GLY A 101 -19.95 8.83 -16.34
C GLY A 101 -18.82 8.21 -15.51
N VAL A 102 -18.09 7.22 -16.06
CA VAL A 102 -16.92 6.63 -15.39
C VAL A 102 -15.85 7.69 -15.14
N VAL A 103 -15.48 8.47 -16.15
CA VAL A 103 -14.45 9.50 -16.01
C VAL A 103 -14.88 10.55 -14.99
N ALA A 104 -16.14 11.00 -15.05
CA ALA A 104 -16.68 11.95 -14.10
C ALA A 104 -16.67 11.43 -12.66
N ASP A 105 -16.91 10.13 -12.45
CA ASP A 105 -16.83 9.52 -11.12
C ASP A 105 -15.38 9.35 -10.63
N MET A 106 -14.44 9.07 -11.54
CA MET A 106 -13.01 8.99 -11.23
C MET A 106 -12.38 10.35 -10.88
N LEU A 107 -12.95 11.46 -11.38
CA LEU A 107 -12.43 12.82 -11.17
C LEU A 107 -12.94 13.52 -9.90
N LYS A 108 -13.86 12.90 -9.16
CA LYS A 108 -14.30 13.38 -7.85
C LYS A 108 -13.25 13.07 -6.79
#